data_AF-A0A257Q130-F1
#
_entry.id   AF-A0A257Q130-F1
#
_cell.length_a   1.000
_cell.length_b   1.000
_cell.length_c   1.000
_cell.angle_alpha   90.00
_cell.angle_beta   90.00
_cell.angle_gamma   90.00
#
_symmetry.space_group_name_H-M   'P 1'
#
loop_
_entity.id
_entity.type
_entity.pdbx_description
1 polymer ?
#
loop_
_entity_poly.entity_id
_entity_poly.type
_entity_poly.pdbx_seq_one_letter_code
_entity_poly.pdbx_strand_id
1 'polypeptide(L)'
;MAFQSSLLAIESQQVIAMRLTKFALGGEDVQQEAELMVNEKMHSLMEAGHMMMAAVLGGKSDLGADKVMKHYRAKVSANVRRLSAA
;
A
#
# COMPACT_ATOMS: atom_id res chain seq x y z
N MET A 1 -8.92 8.11 12.47
CA MET A 1 -8.28 6.78 12.31
C MET A 1 -9.24 5.66 11.92
N ALA A 2 -10.22 5.27 12.74
CA ALA A 2 -11.04 4.06 12.50
C ALA A 2 -11.62 3.92 11.08
N PHE A 3 -12.28 4.95 10.55
CA PHE A 3 -12.84 4.94 9.19
C PHE A 3 -11.76 4.76 8.10
N GLN A 4 -10.60 5.40 8.25
CA GLN A 4 -9.48 5.28 7.32
C GLN A 4 -8.90 3.86 7.35
N SER A 5 -8.79 3.27 8.54
CA SER A 5 -8.35 1.89 8.73
C SER A 5 -9.33 0.88 8.13
N SER A 6 -10.64 1.09 8.30
CA SER A 6 -11.67 0.23 7.69
C SER A 6 -11.61 0.27 6.17
N LEU A 7 -11.51 1.47 5.58
CA LEU A 7 -11.40 1.61 4.12
C LEU A 7 -10.10 0.99 3.59
N LEU A 8 -8.98 1.22 4.26
CA LEU A 8 -7.71 0.58 3.93
C LEU A 8 -7.82 -0.95 3.97
N ALA A 9 -8.52 -1.50 4.96
CA ALA A 9 -8.72 -2.95 5.08
C ALA A 9 -9.51 -3.49 3.88
N ILE A 10 -10.61 -2.83 3.51
CA ILE A 10 -11.43 -3.22 2.35
C ILE A 10 -10.61 -3.15 1.05
N GLU A 11 -9.94 -2.03 0.79
CA GLU A 11 -9.13 -1.83 -0.42
C GLU A 11 -7.96 -2.84 -0.47
N SER A 12 -7.38 -3.19 0.67
CA SER A 12 -6.32 -4.21 0.74
C SER A 12 -6.83 -5.60 0.38
N GLN A 13 -8.03 -5.99 0.86
CA GLN A 13 -8.64 -7.27 0.48
C GLN A 13 -8.92 -7.34 -1.03
N GLN A 14 -9.34 -6.23 -1.65
CA GLN A 14 -9.52 -6.16 -3.11
C GLN A 14 -8.21 -6.39 -3.86
N VAL A 15 -7.13 -5.69 -3.46
CA VAL A 15 -5.80 -5.87 -4.07
C VAL A 15 -5.31 -7.31 -3.93
N ILE A 16 -5.51 -7.93 -2.77
CA ILE A 16 -5.15 -9.33 -2.53
C ILE A 16 -5.94 -10.24 -3.47
N ALA A 17 -7.26 -10.08 -3.55
CA ALA A 17 -8.11 -10.88 -4.42
C ALA A 17 -7.67 -10.77 -5.89
N MET A 18 -7.47 -9.55 -6.41
CA MET A 18 -7.03 -9.33 -7.80
C MET A 18 -5.67 -9.99 -8.09
N ARG A 19 -4.72 -9.91 -7.16
CA ARG A 19 -3.40 -10.55 -7.29
C ARG A 19 -3.48 -12.07 -7.26
N LEU A 20 -4.29 -12.63 -6.36
CA LEU A 20 -4.54 -14.06 -6.31
C LEU A 20 -5.17 -14.56 -7.62
N THR A 21 -6.13 -13.81 -8.17
CA THR A 21 -6.71 -14.11 -9.48
C THR A 21 -5.66 -14.06 -10.59
N LYS A 22 -4.84 -12.99 -10.66
CA LYS A 22 -3.77 -12.88 -11.65
C LYS A 22 -2.78 -14.04 -11.56
N PHE A 23 -2.37 -14.42 -10.36
CA PHE A 23 -1.47 -15.56 -10.15
C PHE A 23 -2.11 -16.90 -10.49
N ALA A 24 -3.39 -17.08 -10.21
CA ALA A 24 -4.12 -18.29 -10.58
C ALA A 24 -4.32 -18.43 -12.09
N LEU A 25 -4.56 -17.32 -12.80
CA LEU A 25 -4.70 -17.30 -14.27
C LEU A 25 -3.36 -17.52 -14.98
N GLY A 26 -2.24 -17.13 -14.36
CA GLY A 26 -0.93 -17.20 -15.00
C GLY A 26 -0.74 -16.11 -16.06
N GLY A 27 0.32 -16.22 -16.86
CA GLY A 27 0.65 -15.26 -17.92
C GLY A 27 2.11 -14.80 -17.86
N GLU A 28 2.57 -14.20 -18.95
CA GLU A 28 3.97 -13.73 -19.08
C GLU A 28 4.29 -12.57 -18.12
N ASP A 29 3.27 -11.84 -17.65
CA ASP A 29 3.40 -10.66 -16.80
C ASP A 29 3.26 -10.95 -15.29
N VAL A 30 3.03 -12.20 -14.89
CA VAL A 30 2.89 -12.60 -13.48
C VAL A 30 4.16 -12.35 -12.67
N GLN A 31 5.33 -12.67 -13.24
CA GLN A 31 6.62 -12.43 -12.59
C GLN A 31 6.88 -10.93 -12.42
N GLN A 32 6.53 -10.12 -13.42
CA GLN A 32 6.65 -8.67 -13.36
C GLN A 32 5.74 -8.08 -12.27
N GLU A 33 4.52 -8.59 -12.13
CA GLU A 33 3.63 -8.19 -11.02
C GLU A 33 4.24 -8.55 -9.66
N ALA A 34 4.86 -9.73 -9.52
CA ALA A 34 5.50 -10.15 -8.28
C ALA A 34 6.69 -9.25 -7.89
N GLU A 35 7.50 -8.84 -8.86
CA GLU A 35 8.61 -7.92 -8.64
C GLU A 35 8.11 -6.50 -8.30
N LEU A 36 7.12 -6.01 -9.04
CA LEU A 36 6.48 -4.72 -8.78
C LEU A 36 5.90 -4.67 -7.36
N MET A 37 5.26 -5.74 -6.91
CA MET A 37 4.73 -5.88 -5.56
C MET A 37 5.78 -5.69 -4.45
N VAL A 38 7.01 -6.17 -4.66
CA VAL A 38 8.08 -6.04 -3.68
C VAL A 38 8.59 -4.61 -3.68
N ASN A 39 8.81 -4.04 -4.87
CA ASN A 39 9.24 -2.65 -5.03
C ASN A 39 8.23 -1.66 -4.40
N GLU A 40 6.94 -1.87 -4.62
CA GLU A 40 5.88 -1.06 -4.00
C GLU A 40 5.94 -1.09 -2.46
N LYS A 41 6.17 -2.28 -1.87
CA LYS A 41 6.28 -2.43 -0.41
C LYS A 41 7.53 -1.74 0.12
N MET A 42 8.66 -1.91 -0.54
CA MET A 42 9.93 -1.29 -0.15
C MET A 42 9.89 0.23 -0.25
N HIS A 43 9.32 0.77 -1.33
CA HIS A 43 9.13 2.21 -1.49
C HIS A 43 8.20 2.77 -0.41
N SER A 44 7.06 2.14 -0.18
CA SER A 44 6.10 2.59 0.85
C SER A 44 6.68 2.51 2.26
N LEU A 45 7.50 1.48 2.54
CA LEU A 45 8.23 1.36 3.81
C LEU A 45 9.22 2.51 4.00
N MET A 46 10.01 2.82 2.96
CA MET A 46 10.97 3.92 3.02
C MET A 46 10.27 5.27 3.19
N GLU A 47 9.19 5.53 2.44
CA GLU A 47 8.39 6.75 2.55
C GLU A 47 7.77 6.89 3.94
N ALA A 48 7.18 5.81 4.48
CA ALA A 48 6.63 5.78 5.84
C ALA A 48 7.71 6.04 6.90
N GLY A 49 8.90 5.44 6.75
CA GLY A 49 10.03 5.67 7.64
C GLY A 49 10.47 7.14 7.66
N HIS A 50 10.55 7.79 6.50
CA HIS A 50 10.83 9.22 6.41
C HIS A 50 9.74 10.06 7.08
N MET A 51 8.46 9.70 6.90
CA MET A 51 7.34 10.39 7.56
C MET A 51 7.39 10.26 9.08
N MET A 52 7.73 9.07 9.59
CA MET A 52 7.90 8.84 11.03
C MET A 52 9.08 9.63 11.58
N MET A 53 10.24 9.60 10.91
CA MET A 53 11.42 10.37 11.33
C MET A 53 11.12 11.88 11.36
N ALA A 54 10.47 12.40 10.32
CA ALA A 54 10.05 13.80 10.27
C ALA A 54 9.05 14.14 11.40
N ALA A 55 8.17 13.21 11.79
CA ALA A 55 7.27 13.40 12.91
C ALA A 55 8.00 13.47 14.25
N VAL A 56 8.96 12.56 14.48
CA VAL A 56 9.80 12.53 15.69
C VAL A 56 10.61 13.83 15.81
N LEU A 57 11.30 14.24 14.75
CA LEU A 57 12.07 15.48 14.73
C LEU A 57 11.18 16.73 14.91
N GLY A 58 9.93 16.65 14.47
CA GLY A 58 8.91 17.68 14.68
C GLY A 58 8.23 17.65 16.06
N GLY A 59 8.69 16.80 16.99
CA GLY A 59 8.16 16.71 18.36
C GLY A 59 6.80 16.02 18.49
N LYS A 60 6.39 15.22 17.49
CA LYS A 60 5.11 14.50 17.55
C LYS A 60 5.24 13.21 18.34
N SER A 61 4.38 13.05 19.34
CA SER A 61 4.32 11.85 20.19
C SER A 61 3.65 10.65 19.51
N ASP A 62 2.88 10.86 18.43
CA ASP A 62 2.13 9.83 17.73
C ASP A 62 2.88 9.20 16.53
N LEU A 63 4.17 9.53 16.38
CA LEU A 63 5.00 9.13 15.23
C LEU A 63 4.41 9.51 13.86
N GLY A 64 3.48 10.47 13.82
CA GLY A 64 2.78 10.86 12.60
C GLY A 64 1.88 9.77 12.03
N ALA A 65 1.32 8.90 12.88
CA ALA A 65 0.49 7.76 12.48
C ALA A 65 -0.60 8.13 11.46
N ASP A 66 -1.27 9.27 11.64
CA ASP A 66 -2.31 9.76 10.71
C ASP A 66 -1.78 9.96 9.29
N LYS A 67 -0.55 10.47 9.14
CA LYS A 67 0.09 10.66 7.83
C LYS A 67 0.50 9.33 7.21
N VAL A 68 1.07 8.44 8.02
CA VAL A 68 1.46 7.09 7.58
C VAL A 68 0.23 6.30 7.10
N MET A 69 -0.88 6.37 7.83
CA MET A 69 -2.13 5.72 7.43
C MET A 69 -2.70 6.28 6.12
N LYS A 70 -2.71 7.61 5.96
CA LYS A 70 -3.13 8.25 4.70
C LYS A 70 -2.23 7.84 3.54
N HIS A 71 -0.93 7.73 3.77
CA HIS A 71 0.04 7.28 2.77
C HIS A 71 -0.26 5.85 2.29
N TYR A 72 -0.40 4.89 3.22
CA TYR A 72 -0.73 3.51 2.85
C TYR A 72 -2.05 3.42 2.09
N ARG A 73 -3.07 4.16 2.53
CA ARG A 73 -4.34 4.20 1.81
C ARG A 73 -4.17 4.69 0.38
N ALA A 74 -3.47 5.80 0.17
CA ALA A 74 -3.23 6.32 -1.18
C ALA A 74 -2.53 5.28 -2.10
N LYS A 75 -1.55 4.54 -1.56
CA LYS A 75 -0.86 3.47 -2.30
C LYS A 75 -1.79 2.29 -2.62
N VAL A 76 -2.56 1.81 -1.64
CA VAL A 76 -3.50 0.70 -1.85
C VAL A 76 -4.59 1.09 -2.85
N SER A 77 -5.19 2.29 -2.75
CA SER A 77 -6.18 2.75 -3.73
C SER A 77 -5.58 2.88 -5.14
N ALA A 78 -4.30 3.27 -5.27
CA ALA A 78 -3.61 3.29 -6.56
C ALA A 78 -3.42 1.88 -7.12
N ASN A 79 -3.10 0.91 -6.27
CA ASN A 79 -3.00 -0.50 -6.67
C ASN A 79 -4.35 -1.05 -7.12
N VAL A 80 -5.44 -0.71 -6.43
CA VAL A 80 -6.80 -1.09 -6.86
C VAL A 80 -7.05 -0.61 -8.28
N ARG A 81 -6.82 0.69 -8.56
CA ARG A 81 -7.02 1.27 -9.89
C ARG A 81 -6.17 0.60 -10.96
N ARG A 82 -4.89 0.34 -10.68
CA ARG A 82 -3.98 -0.31 -11.62
C ARG A 82 -4.41 -1.74 -11.93
N LEU A 83 -4.70 -2.52 -10.89
CA LEU A 83 -5.08 -3.93 -11.05
C LEU A 83 -6.47 -4.09 -11.66
N SER A 84 -7.38 -3.14 -11.45
CA SER A 84 -8.70 -3.16 -12.10
C SER A 84 -8.66 -2.79 -13.59
N ALA A 85 -7.56 -2.19 -14.04
CA ALA A 85 -7.34 -1.79 -15.43
C ALA A 85 -6.40 -2.74 -16.18
N ALA A 86 -5.86 -3.75 -15.49
CA ALA A 86 -5.03 -4.81 -16.03
C ALA A 86 -5.90 -6.01 -16.41
#